data_AF-A0A4W5LE43-F1
#
_entry.id   AF-A0A4W5LE43-F1
#
_cell.length_a   1.000
_cell.length_b   1.000
_cell.length_c   1.000
_cell.angle_alpha   90.00
_cell.angle_beta   90.00
_cell.angle_gamma   90.00
#
_symmetry.space_group_name_H-M   'P 1'
#
loop_
_entity.id
_entity.type
_entity.pdbx_description
1 polymer ?
#
loop_
_entity_poly.entity_id
_entity_poly.type
_entity_poly.pdbx_seq_one_letter_code
_entity_poly.pdbx_strand_id
1 'polypeptide(L)' 'MPKMEKVYLNNPSSEEICLISISATTAHFHASFFQNRIIPAGGNTSFDVVFLARVVGSVENTLFINTSHHGVFTYQ' A
#
# COMPACT_ATOMS: atom_id res chain seq x y z
N MET A 1 -13.03 -2.61 -17.28
CA MET A 1 -12.02 -1.53 -17.21
C MET A 1 -11.20 -1.73 -15.94
N PRO A 2 -9.90 -1.41 -15.91
CA PRO A 2 -9.12 -1.49 -14.68
C PRO A 2 -9.76 -0.60 -13.62
N LYS A 3 -9.92 -1.13 -12.40
CA LYS A 3 -10.43 -0.36 -11.26
C LYS A 3 -9.24 0.22 -10.52
N MET A 4 -9.25 1.52 -10.27
CA MET A 4 -8.22 2.20 -9.48
C MET A 4 -8.83 2.70 -8.19
N GLU A 5 -8.11 2.51 -7.09
CA GLU A 5 -8.47 3.06 -5.78
C GLU A 5 -7.26 3.72 -5.14
N LYS A 6 -7.51 4.78 -4.38
CA LYS A 6 -6.47 5.46 -3.60
C LYS A 6 -6.50 4.95 -2.17
N VAL A 7 -5.36 4.47 -1.69
CA VAL A 7 -5.16 4.00 -0.31
C VAL A 7 -4.46 5.10 0.48
N TYR A 8 -5.03 5.43 1.64
CA TYR A 8 -4.46 6.42 2.57
C TYR A 8 -3.78 5.69 3.73
N LEU A 9 -2.54 6.11 4.02
CA LEU A 9 -1.78 5.64 5.17
C LEU A 9 -1.70 6.77 6.19
N ASN A 10 -2.15 6.51 7.41
CA ASN A 10 -2.10 7.46 8.51
C ASN A 10 -1.08 6.96 9.54
N ASN A 11 -0.24 7.86 10.03
CA ASN A 11 0.70 7.58 11.11
C ASN A 11 0.16 8.17 12.43
N PRO A 12 -0.54 7.39 13.27
CA PRO A 12 -1.03 7.87 14.55
C PRO A 12 0.05 7.90 15.65
N SER A 13 1.28 7.50 15.35
CA SER A 13 2.36 7.42 16.34
C SER A 13 3.05 8.77 16.57
N SER A 14 3.92 8.82 17.58
CA SER A 14 4.76 9.98 17.91
C SER A 14 6.09 10.01 17.13
N GLU A 15 6.40 8.99 16.34
CA GLU A 15 7.64 8.90 15.55
C GLU A 15 7.33 8.96 14.05
N GLU A 16 8.33 9.26 13.23
CA GLU A 16 8.15 9.15 11.78
C GLU A 16 8.21 7.70 11.29
N ILE A 17 7.51 7.43 10.19
CA ILE A 17 7.53 6.14 9.51
C ILE A 17 8.15 6.32 8.13
N CYS A 18 9.26 5.62 7.87
CA CYS A 18 9.87 5.54 6.55
C CYS A 18 9.39 4.29 5.81
N LEU A 19 8.71 4.51 4.69
CA LEU A 19 8.13 3.51 3.80
C LEU A 19 9.15 3.10 2.73
N ILE A 20 9.35 1.79 2.58
CA ILE A 20 10.33 1.21 1.66
C ILE A 20 9.66 0.75 0.38
N SER A 21 8.68 -0.15 0.49
CA SER A 21 8.08 -0.80 -0.68
C SER A 21 6.67 -1.28 -0.43
N ILE A 22 5.97 -1.54 -1.53
CA ILE A 22 4.67 -2.20 -1.55
C ILE A 22 4.82 -3.48 -2.38
N SER A 23 4.35 -4.59 -1.85
CA SER A 23 4.23 -5.85 -2.60
C SER A 23 2.83 -6.44 -2.44
N ALA A 24 2.47 -7.37 -3.32
CA ALA A 24 1.16 -8.01 -3.34
C ALA A 24 1.32 -9.53 -3.44
N THR A 25 0.37 -10.31 -2.90
CA THR A 25 0.36 -11.78 -3.05
C THR A 25 0.06 -12.24 -4.47
N THR A 26 -0.61 -11.41 -5.27
CA THR A 26 -1.00 -11.74 -6.65
C THR A 26 -0.61 -10.66 -7.64
N ALA A 27 -0.48 -11.05 -8.92
CA ALA A 27 -0.18 -10.11 -10.00
C ALA A 27 -1.43 -9.36 -10.52
N HIS A 28 -2.59 -9.50 -9.85
CA HIS A 28 -3.81 -8.79 -10.21
C HIS A 28 -3.82 -7.34 -9.72
N PHE A 29 -3.03 -7.04 -8.70
CA PHE A 29 -2.97 -5.72 -8.09
C PHE A 29 -1.60 -5.10 -8.31
N HIS A 30 -1.61 -3.86 -8.78
CA HIS A 30 -0.41 -3.07 -9.01
C HIS A 30 -0.51 -1.79 -8.18
N ALA A 31 0.46 -1.58 -7.29
CA ALA A 31 0.55 -0.36 -6.49
C ALA A 31 1.48 0.65 -7.17
N SER A 32 1.12 1.93 -7.08
CA SER A 32 2.01 3.04 -7.43
C SER A 32 3.13 3.19 -6.40
N PHE A 33 4.03 4.14 -6.63
CA PHE A 33 4.88 4.65 -5.56
C PHE A 33 4.04 5.42 -4.53
N PHE A 34 4.57 5.53 -3.31
CA PHE A 34 4.05 6.44 -2.29
C PHE A 34 4.18 7.89 -2.77
N GLN A 35 3.17 8.72 -2.50
CA GLN A 35 3.30 10.17 -2.72
C GLN A 35 4.45 10.76 -1.90
N ASN A 36 4.55 10.36 -0.63
CA ASN A 36 5.69 10.63 0.25
C ASN A 36 6.13 9.34 0.93
N ARG A 37 7.45 9.07 0.94
CA ARG A 37 8.03 7.90 1.61
C ARG A 37 8.21 8.08 3.12
N ILE A 38 8.22 9.30 3.63
CA ILE A 38 8.29 9.57 5.07
C ILE A 38 6.92 10.09 5.49
N ILE A 39 6.30 9.44 6.48
CA ILE A 39 5.11 9.94 7.15
C ILE A 39 5.53 10.51 8.51
N PRO A 40 5.51 11.84 8.71
CA PRO A 40 5.77 12.43 10.02
C PRO A 40 4.80 11.92 11.10
N ALA A 41 5.13 12.14 12.37
CA ALA A 41 4.23 11.88 13.49
C ALA A 41 2.89 12.61 13.29
N GLY A 42 1.76 11.90 13.40
CA GLY A 42 0.42 12.42 13.13
C GLY A 42 0.11 12.70 11.65
N GLY A 43 1.05 12.43 10.74
CA GLY A 43 0.92 12.71 9.31
C GLY A 43 0.20 11.62 8.52
N ASN A 44 0.07 11.85 7.21
CA ASN A 44 -0.45 10.86 6.27
C ASN A 44 0.23 10.94 4.90
N THR A 45 0.04 9.90 4.10
CA THR A 45 0.42 9.83 2.69
C THR A 45 -0.58 8.92 1.97
N SER A 46 -0.43 8.78 0.65
CA SER A 46 -1.25 7.86 -0.12
C SER A 46 -0.48 7.20 -1.25
N PHE A 47 -1.07 6.15 -1.81
CA PHE A 47 -0.67 5.55 -3.09
C PHE A 47 -1.92 5.03 -3.80
N ASP A 48 -1.82 4.82 -5.11
CA ASP A 48 -2.89 4.28 -5.92
C ASP A 48 -2.69 2.77 -6.12
N VAL A 49 -3.78 2.01 -6.14
CA VAL A 49 -3.82 0.59 -6.43
C VAL A 49 -4.71 0.37 -7.64
N VAL A 50 -4.18 -0.33 -8.64
CA VAL A 50 -4.93 -0.73 -9.82
C VAL A 50 -5.19 -2.23 -9.79
N PHE A 51 -6.45 -2.61 -9.92
CA PHE A 51 -6.87 -3.97 -10.19
C PHE A 51 -6.94 -4.24 -11.70
N LEU A 52 -6.12 -5.18 -12.15
CA LEU A 52 -6.07 -5.71 -13.51
C LEU A 52 -6.31 -7.23 -13.46
N ALA A 53 -7.56 -7.63 -13.67
CA ALA A 53 -7.94 -9.04 -13.74
C ALA A 53 -7.12 -9.78 -14.81
N ARG A 54 -6.56 -10.94 -14.44
CA ARG A 54 -5.80 -11.82 -15.35
C ARG A 54 -6.49 -13.16 -15.59
N VAL A 55 -7.42 -13.52 -14.71
CA VAL A 55 -8.25 -14.73 -14.79
C VAL A 55 -9.67 -14.36 -14.39
N VAL A 56 -10.64 -15.15 -14.85
CA VAL A 56 -12.04 -15.01 -14.47
C VAL A 56 -12.26 -15.70 -13.11
N GLY A 57 -12.92 -15.01 -12.19
CA GLY A 57 -13.24 -15.54 -10.86
C GLY A 57 -13.00 -14.50 -9.77
N SER A 58 -13.28 -14.88 -8.52
CA SER A 58 -12.90 -14.09 -7.36
C SER A 58 -11.41 -14.27 -7.10
N VAL A 59 -10.76 -13.20 -6.67
CA VAL A 59 -9.36 -13.24 -6.24
C VAL A 59 -9.23 -12.50 -4.92
N GLU A 60 -8.53 -13.10 -3.98
CA GLU A 60 -8.12 -12.44 -2.75
C GLU A 60 -6.69 -11.93 -2.93
N ASN A 61 -6.39 -10.78 -2.34
CA ASN A 61 -5.06 -10.22 -2.38
C ASN A 61 -4.75 -9.53 -1.06
N THR A 62 -3.50 -9.61 -0.65
CA THR A 62 -2.98 -8.85 0.47
C THR A 62 -1.86 -7.97 -0.05
N LEU A 63 -1.92 -6.68 0.26
CA LEU A 63 -0.80 -5.75 0.08
C LEU A 63 0.07 -5.77 1.33
N PHE A 64 1.38 -5.79 1.14
CA PHE A 64 2.38 -5.68 2.20
C PHE A 64 3.13 -4.35 2.03
N ILE A 65 3.08 -3.52 3.06
CA ILE A 65 3.74 -2.22 3.13
C ILE A 65 4.96 -2.40 4.05
N ASN A 66 6.16 -2.42 3.46
CA ASN A 66 7.41 -2.57 4.20
C ASN A 66 7.89 -1.20 4.69
N THR A 67 8.34 -1.14 5.94
CA THR A 67 8.91 0.06 6.56
C THR A 67 10.34 -0.23 7.05
N SER A 68 11.12 0.83 7.32
CA SER A 68 12.52 0.65 7.73
C SER A 68 12.71 0.07 9.13
N HIS A 69 11.91 0.52 10.10
CA HIS A 69 12.09 0.16 11.51
C HIS A 69 10.80 -0.35 12.18
N HIS A 70 9.66 -0.24 11.51
CA HIS A 70 8.33 -0.59 12.06
C HIS A 70 7.78 -1.91 11.52
N GLY A 71 8.60 -2.70 10.82
CA GLY A 71 8.21 -3.98 10.24
C GLY A 71 7.34 -3.84 8.98
N VAL A 72 6.45 -4.81 8.80
CA VAL A 72 5.57 -4.93 7.62
C VAL A 72 4.11 -4.82 8.04
N PHE A 73 3.37 -3.91 7.38
CA PHE A 73 1.92 -3.78 7.55
C PHE A 73 1.18 -4.47 6.40
N THR A 74 -0.01 -5.00 6.67
CA THR A 74 -0.86 -5.65 5.67
C THR A 74 -2.17 -4.89 5.44
N TYR A 75 -2.67 -4.92 4.20
CA TYR A 75 -3.96 -4.36 3.80
C TYR A 75 -4.67 -5.32 2.82
N GLN A 76 -5.97 -5.53 2.99
CA GLN A 76 -6.82 -6.42 2.19
C GLN A 76 -8.03 -5.67 1.65
#